data_AF-A0A1H0IEH7-F1
#
_entry.id   AF-A0A1H0IEH7-F1
#
_cell.length_a   1.000
_cell.length_b   1.000
_cell.length_c   1.000
_cell.angle_alpha   90.00
_cell.angle_beta   90.00
_cell.angle_gamma   90.00
#
_symmetry.space_group_name_H-M   'P 1'
#
loop_
_entity.id
_entity.type
_entity.pdbx_description
1 polymer ?
#
loop_
_entity_poly.entity_id
_entity_poly.type
_entity_poly.pdbx_seq_one_letter_code
_entity_poly.pdbx_strand_id
1 'polypeptide(L)'
;MRTEVDLLEKRIRERFVKAFVTYHLLEDGDHVLVGLSGGKDSLCLLEMLGKRAKIDQPRFRVEAIHVRMENISYETSTDYLEQFCKELDVPLHIVTTSFSATPANHTSPFSTPNSQLKQKPPCFLCSWNRRKQLFNLAQELGCNKIALGHHQDDLLHTCLMNQFYQGRFDTMPALLKMRKMPLSIIRPLCMVEENDIRRYAELRGYEKQVKLCPYETASHRDDMRQLFEQIQQMNPEARHSLWNAIVRAGKLVDIS
;
A
#
# COMPACT_ATOMS: atom_id res chain seq x y z
N MET A 1 -0.48 -25.75 -22.86
CA MET A 1 -0.85 -25.95 -21.44
C MET A 1 -0.54 -24.66 -20.71
N ARG A 2 -1.46 -24.09 -19.89
CA ARG A 2 -1.15 -22.86 -19.13
C ARG A 2 -0.18 -23.21 -18.01
N THR A 3 0.86 -22.40 -17.80
CA THR A 3 1.82 -22.57 -16.71
C THR A 3 1.18 -22.19 -15.37
N GLU A 4 1.77 -22.61 -14.25
CA GLU A 4 1.33 -22.19 -12.90
C GLU A 4 1.28 -20.66 -12.79
N VAL A 5 2.29 -19.99 -13.36
CA VAL A 5 2.42 -18.53 -13.39
C VAL A 5 1.23 -17.89 -14.10
N ASP A 6 0.83 -18.42 -15.26
CA ASP A 6 -0.31 -17.90 -16.04
C ASP A 6 -1.64 -18.02 -15.27
N LEU A 7 -1.83 -19.14 -14.57
CA LEU A 7 -3.04 -19.38 -13.78
C LEU A 7 -3.11 -18.45 -12.57
N LEU A 8 -1.97 -18.21 -11.92
CA LEU A 8 -1.88 -17.32 -10.77
C LEU A 8 -2.03 -15.85 -11.19
N GLU A 9 -1.37 -15.44 -12.26
CA GLU A 9 -1.54 -14.11 -12.86
C GLU A 9 -3.01 -13.86 -13.21
N LYS A 10 -3.66 -14.82 -13.86
CA LYS A 10 -5.07 -14.72 -14.19
C LYS A 10 -5.92 -14.46 -12.95
N ARG A 11 -5.70 -15.21 -11.86
CA ARG A 11 -6.45 -15.09 -10.60
C ARG A 11 -6.23 -13.73 -9.94
N ILE A 12 -4.98 -13.27 -9.85
CA ILE A 12 -4.63 -11.94 -9.31
C ILE A 12 -5.30 -10.86 -10.15
N ARG A 13 -5.18 -10.94 -11.47
CA ARG A 13 -5.78 -9.99 -12.42
C ARG A 13 -7.30 -9.95 -12.29
N GLU A 14 -7.97 -11.09 -12.17
CA GLU A 14 -9.42 -11.16 -11.98
C GLU A 14 -9.87 -10.47 -10.67
N ARG A 15 -9.17 -10.71 -9.56
CA ARG A 15 -9.43 -10.06 -8.27
C ARG A 15 -9.14 -8.56 -8.31
N PHE A 16 -8.04 -8.16 -8.95
CA PHE A 16 -7.64 -6.77 -9.18
C PHE A 16 -8.67 -6.01 -10.02
N VAL A 17 -9.11 -6.57 -11.15
CA VAL A 17 -10.16 -5.96 -11.99
C VAL A 17 -11.49 -5.91 -11.24
N LYS A 18 -11.84 -6.96 -10.48
CA LYS A 18 -13.04 -6.96 -9.64
C LYS A 18 -13.02 -5.83 -8.61
N ALA A 19 -11.88 -5.56 -7.99
CA ALA A 19 -11.73 -4.46 -7.04
C ALA A 19 -11.97 -3.10 -7.71
N PHE A 20 -11.45 -2.89 -8.92
CA PHE A 20 -11.71 -1.67 -9.69
C PHE A 20 -13.18 -1.41 -9.96
N VAL A 21 -13.89 -2.45 -10.44
CA VAL A 21 -15.31 -2.33 -10.76
C VAL A 21 -16.15 -2.16 -9.50
N THR A 22 -15.82 -2.91 -8.43
CA THR A 22 -16.62 -2.94 -7.20
C THR A 22 -16.49 -1.66 -6.38
N TYR A 23 -15.30 -1.06 -6.34
CA TYR A 23 -15.00 0.11 -5.49
C TYR A 23 -14.72 1.39 -6.29
N HIS A 24 -14.97 1.38 -7.61
CA HIS A 24 -14.77 2.52 -8.51
C HIS A 24 -13.38 3.17 -8.35
N LEU A 25 -12.33 2.34 -8.32
CA LEU A 25 -10.97 2.82 -8.00
C LEU A 25 -10.35 3.63 -9.15
N LEU A 26 -10.72 3.33 -10.39
CA LEU A 26 -10.22 4.01 -11.60
C LEU A 26 -11.35 4.48 -12.51
N GLU A 27 -11.16 5.65 -13.06
CA GLU A 27 -12.03 6.31 -14.03
C GLU A 27 -11.24 6.72 -15.29
N ASP A 28 -11.95 7.07 -16.36
CA ASP A 28 -11.31 7.56 -17.58
C ASP A 28 -10.63 8.92 -17.34
N GLY A 29 -9.41 9.08 -17.86
CA GLY A 29 -8.58 10.25 -17.64
C GLY A 29 -7.81 10.27 -16.31
N ASP A 30 -7.92 9.23 -15.46
CA ASP A 30 -7.17 9.16 -14.20
C ASP A 30 -5.66 9.22 -14.44
N HIS A 31 -4.96 9.88 -13.51
CA HIS A 31 -3.51 9.93 -13.45
C HIS A 31 -3.05 9.43 -12.10
N VAL A 32 -2.43 8.25 -12.11
CA VAL A 32 -2.18 7.42 -10.93
C VAL A 32 -0.70 7.41 -10.60
N LEU A 33 -0.35 7.82 -9.38
CA LEU A 33 0.99 7.66 -8.82
C LEU A 33 1.06 6.41 -7.94
N VAL A 34 1.96 5.47 -8.25
CA VAL A 34 2.16 4.23 -7.51
C VAL A 34 3.29 4.40 -6.49
N GLY A 35 3.02 4.13 -5.22
CA GLY A 35 4.07 4.04 -4.20
C GLY A 35 4.89 2.76 -4.36
N LEU A 36 6.05 2.87 -5.01
CA LEU A 36 6.94 1.73 -5.30
C LEU A 36 7.97 1.56 -4.18
N SER A 37 7.69 0.66 -3.24
CA SER A 37 8.65 0.36 -2.17
C SER A 37 9.82 -0.49 -2.67
N GLY A 38 9.56 -1.39 -3.63
CA GLY A 38 10.49 -2.46 -4.01
C GLY A 38 10.17 -3.82 -3.39
N GLY A 39 9.19 -3.87 -2.49
CA GLY A 39 8.63 -5.14 -2.01
C GLY A 39 7.71 -5.79 -3.03
N LYS A 40 7.50 -7.11 -2.86
CA LYS A 40 6.66 -7.98 -3.70
C LYS A 40 5.30 -7.38 -4.03
N ASP A 41 4.66 -6.76 -3.04
CA ASP A 41 3.29 -6.26 -3.16
C ASP A 41 3.24 -4.97 -4.02
N SER A 42 4.22 -4.08 -3.87
CA SER A 42 4.34 -2.88 -4.71
C SER A 42 4.76 -3.19 -6.15
N LEU A 43 5.62 -4.20 -6.36
CA LEU A 43 5.99 -4.68 -7.69
C LEU A 43 4.79 -5.34 -8.39
N CYS A 44 4.06 -6.20 -7.69
CA CYS A 44 2.84 -6.82 -8.21
C CYS A 44 1.79 -5.77 -8.58
N LEU A 45 1.56 -4.78 -7.71
CA LEU A 45 0.65 -3.67 -8.01
C LEU A 45 1.05 -2.93 -9.29
N LEU A 46 2.33 -2.57 -9.41
CA LEU A 46 2.85 -1.84 -10.55
C LEU A 46 2.72 -2.65 -11.84
N GLU A 47 3.04 -3.96 -11.82
CA GLU A 47 2.87 -4.84 -12.98
C GLU A 47 1.39 -4.93 -13.41
N MET A 48 0.47 -5.11 -12.45
CA MET A 48 -0.96 -5.17 -12.77
C MET A 48 -1.48 -3.84 -13.35
N LEU A 49 -1.07 -2.70 -12.78
CA LEU A 49 -1.45 -1.37 -13.28
C LEU A 49 -0.82 -1.06 -14.64
N GLY A 50 0.47 -1.33 -14.83
CA GLY A 50 1.17 -1.10 -16.10
C GLY A 50 0.59 -1.95 -17.23
N LYS A 51 0.33 -3.24 -16.98
CA LYS A 51 -0.39 -4.10 -17.95
C LYS A 51 -1.80 -3.60 -18.24
N ARG A 52 -2.50 -3.08 -17.23
CA ARG A 52 -3.87 -2.54 -17.39
C ARG A 52 -3.89 -1.21 -18.14
N ALA A 53 -2.89 -0.35 -17.97
CA ALA A 53 -2.78 0.95 -18.64
C ALA A 53 -2.61 0.81 -20.17
N LYS A 54 -2.17 -0.36 -20.63
CA LYS A 54 -2.10 -0.72 -22.06
C LYS A 54 -3.47 -1.03 -22.70
N ILE A 55 -4.55 -1.01 -21.91
CA ILE A 55 -5.92 -1.25 -22.37
C ILE A 55 -6.68 0.08 -22.32
N ASP A 56 -7.29 0.48 -23.43
CA ASP A 56 -7.91 1.82 -23.59
C ASP A 56 -9.19 2.08 -22.77
N GLN A 57 -9.66 1.11 -21.96
CA GLN A 57 -10.92 1.23 -21.21
C GLN A 57 -10.79 0.77 -19.74
N PRO A 58 -10.74 1.71 -18.77
CA PRO A 58 -10.59 3.16 -18.95
C PRO A 58 -9.19 3.53 -19.46
N ARG A 59 -9.05 4.71 -20.07
CA ARG A 59 -7.75 5.28 -20.43
C ARG A 59 -7.20 6.07 -19.25
N PHE A 60 -6.05 5.66 -18.72
CA PHE A 60 -5.42 6.31 -17.57
C PHE A 60 -3.89 6.29 -17.71
N ARG A 61 -3.22 7.13 -16.93
CA ARG A 61 -1.75 7.21 -16.87
C ARG A 61 -1.26 6.64 -15.55
N VAL A 62 -0.11 5.98 -15.58
CA VAL A 62 0.53 5.42 -14.39
C VAL A 62 1.95 5.95 -14.34
N GLU A 63 2.35 6.45 -13.17
CA GLU A 63 3.73 6.79 -12.83
C GLU A 63 4.08 6.15 -11.49
N ALA A 64 5.35 5.91 -11.23
CA ALA A 64 5.83 5.30 -10.00
C ALA A 64 6.74 6.26 -9.24
N ILE A 65 6.66 6.22 -7.90
CA ILE A 65 7.60 6.92 -7.02
C ILE A 65 8.26 5.94 -6.06
N HIS A 66 9.60 5.96 -6.03
CA HIS A 66 10.39 5.31 -5.00
C HIS A 66 10.98 6.36 -4.06
N VAL A 67 10.63 6.31 -2.77
CA VAL A 67 11.14 7.25 -1.77
C VAL A 67 12.25 6.60 -0.95
N ARG A 68 13.47 7.11 -1.10
CA ARG A 68 14.65 6.72 -0.32
C ARG A 68 14.75 7.54 0.96
N MET A 69 15.19 6.87 2.03
CA MET A 69 15.49 7.49 3.32
C MET A 69 17.01 7.43 3.55
N GLU A 70 17.71 8.57 3.51
CA GLU A 70 19.17 8.59 3.65
C GLU A 70 19.65 8.01 4.99
N ASN A 71 18.84 8.22 6.01
CA ASN A 71 19.10 7.93 7.41
C ASN A 71 18.50 6.59 7.88
N ILE A 72 18.01 5.75 6.97
CA ILE A 72 17.57 4.38 7.26
C ILE A 72 18.25 3.43 6.28
N SER A 73 18.87 2.36 6.80
CA SER A 73 19.49 1.29 6.01
C SER A 73 18.44 0.36 5.38
N TYR A 74 17.53 0.93 4.58
CA TYR A 74 16.60 0.21 3.73
C TYR A 74 17.07 0.35 2.29
N GLU A 75 17.43 -0.76 1.67
CA GLU A 75 18.02 -0.76 0.33
C GLU A 75 17.21 -1.65 -0.60
N THR A 76 16.79 -1.08 -1.72
CA THR A 76 16.27 -1.78 -2.89
C THR A 76 17.16 -1.40 -4.07
N SER A 77 17.47 -2.35 -4.95
CA SER A 77 18.19 -2.07 -6.19
C SER A 77 17.41 -1.06 -7.03
N THR A 78 17.91 0.17 -7.15
CA THR A 78 17.31 1.21 -7.98
C THR A 78 17.33 0.82 -9.44
N ASP A 79 18.42 0.19 -9.88
CA ASP A 79 18.62 -0.29 -11.25
C ASP A 79 17.54 -1.34 -11.61
N TYR A 80 17.22 -2.23 -10.68
CA TYR A 80 16.12 -3.18 -10.84
C TYR A 80 14.77 -2.48 -10.98
N LEU A 81 14.47 -1.50 -10.12
CA LEU A 81 13.22 -0.75 -10.20
C LEU A 81 13.10 0.04 -11.51
N GLU A 82 14.18 0.68 -11.95
CA GLU A 82 14.23 1.41 -13.23
C GLU A 82 13.98 0.47 -14.41
N GLN A 83 14.64 -0.69 -14.44
CA GLN A 83 14.44 -1.68 -15.48
C GLN A 83 13.02 -2.25 -15.46
N PHE A 84 12.48 -2.57 -14.29
CA PHE A 84 11.13 -3.09 -14.12
C PHE A 84 10.07 -2.07 -14.57
N CYS A 85 10.23 -0.80 -14.20
CA CYS A 85 9.39 0.30 -14.66
C CYS A 85 9.46 0.49 -16.18
N LYS A 86 10.66 0.41 -16.76
CA LYS A 86 10.88 0.52 -18.21
C LYS A 86 10.21 -0.60 -19.00
N GLU A 87 10.25 -1.84 -18.52
CA GLU A 87 9.56 -2.97 -19.15
C GLU A 87 8.04 -2.81 -19.18
N LEU A 88 7.49 -2.10 -18.19
CA LEU A 88 6.07 -1.81 -18.07
C LEU A 88 5.65 -0.52 -18.79
N ASP A 89 6.60 0.25 -19.32
CA ASP A 89 6.39 1.59 -19.88
C ASP A 89 5.79 2.57 -18.84
N VAL A 90 6.33 2.53 -17.62
CA VAL A 90 5.91 3.39 -16.51
C VAL A 90 7.06 4.30 -16.08
N PRO A 91 6.90 5.65 -16.10
CA PRO A 91 7.89 6.57 -15.57
C PRO A 91 8.17 6.33 -14.08
N LEU A 92 9.44 6.34 -13.69
CA LEU A 92 9.88 6.19 -12.29
C LEU A 92 10.52 7.48 -11.78
N HIS A 93 10.06 7.93 -10.62
CA HIS A 93 10.60 9.06 -9.89
C HIS A 93 11.29 8.57 -8.61
N ILE A 94 12.60 8.77 -8.52
CA ILE A 94 13.35 8.45 -7.31
C ILE A 94 13.53 9.73 -6.50
N VAL A 95 12.93 9.77 -5.31
CA VAL A 95 13.02 10.92 -4.39
C VAL A 95 13.78 10.50 -3.15
N THR A 96 14.83 11.23 -2.80
CA THR A 96 15.59 11.02 -1.57
C THR A 96 15.18 12.06 -0.54
N THR A 97 14.87 11.60 0.68
CA THR A 97 14.53 12.46 1.81
C THR A 97 15.23 11.96 3.07
N SER A 98 15.37 12.84 4.05
CA SER A 98 15.84 12.48 5.38
C SER A 98 14.95 13.11 6.45
N PHE A 99 15.09 12.66 7.70
CA PHE A 99 14.46 13.30 8.84
C PHE A 99 15.43 13.42 10.00
N SER A 100 15.43 14.58 10.63
CA SER A 100 16.20 14.78 11.85
C SER A 100 15.43 14.15 13.01
N ALA A 101 16.02 13.17 13.69
CA ALA A 101 15.50 12.65 14.97
C ALA A 101 15.81 13.60 16.15
N THR A 102 16.28 14.81 15.87
CA THR A 102 16.60 15.86 16.85
C THR A 102 15.30 16.43 17.44
N PRO A 103 15.30 16.87 18.72
CA PRO A 103 14.09 17.36 19.38
C PRO A 103 13.63 18.62 18.63
N ALA A 104 12.56 18.50 17.88
CA ALA A 104 11.97 19.68 17.27
C ALA A 104 11.31 20.48 18.40
N ASN A 105 11.94 21.60 18.74
CA ASN A 105 11.31 22.75 19.40
C ASN A 105 10.23 23.37 18.50
N HIS A 106 9.36 22.55 17.89
CA HIS A 106 8.08 23.01 17.39
C HIS A 106 7.17 23.15 18.60
N THR A 107 7.39 24.24 19.35
CA THR A 107 6.34 24.88 20.12
C THR A 107 5.18 25.15 19.17
N SER A 108 4.21 24.23 19.18
CA SER A 108 2.84 24.67 19.00
C SER A 108 2.63 25.83 19.98
N PRO A 109 2.02 26.96 19.57
CA PRO A 109 1.78 28.10 20.47
C PRO A 109 0.80 27.75 21.63
N PHE A 110 0.45 26.48 21.79
CA PHE A 110 -0.43 25.92 22.82
C PHE A 110 0.27 24.93 23.78
N SER A 111 1.61 24.89 23.83
CA SER A 111 2.36 23.95 24.68
C SER A 111 2.69 24.54 26.06
N THR A 112 1.99 24.07 27.10
CA THR A 112 2.26 24.36 28.52
C THR A 112 3.64 23.80 28.96
N PRO A 113 4.38 24.43 29.89
CA PRO A 113 5.82 24.19 30.10
C PRO A 113 6.24 22.85 30.76
N ASN A 114 5.39 21.83 30.83
CA ASN A 114 5.64 20.63 31.66
C ASN A 114 5.40 19.27 30.98
N SER A 115 5.34 19.20 29.65
CA SER A 115 5.32 17.90 28.95
C SER A 115 6.74 17.53 28.49
N GLN A 116 7.32 16.49 29.08
CA GLN A 116 8.45 15.75 28.49
C GLN A 116 8.09 15.44 27.03
N LEU A 117 8.73 16.10 26.05
CA LEU A 117 8.49 15.86 24.63
C LEU A 117 8.95 14.42 24.32
N LYS A 118 8.02 13.45 24.41
CA LYS A 118 8.24 12.09 23.91
C LYS A 118 8.63 12.19 22.44
N GLN A 119 9.87 11.82 22.12
CA GLN A 119 10.36 11.75 20.76
C GLN A 119 9.43 10.84 19.95
N LYS A 120 9.02 11.28 18.75
CA LYS A 120 8.19 10.45 17.88
C LYS A 120 9.04 9.25 17.39
N PRO A 121 8.49 8.02 17.37
CA PRO A 121 9.23 6.84 16.94
C PRO A 121 9.81 7.00 15.52
N PRO A 122 11.02 6.49 15.23
CA PRO A 122 11.61 6.56 13.89
C PRO A 122 10.72 6.01 12.77
N CYS A 123 10.00 4.90 13.01
CA CYS A 123 9.02 4.35 12.06
C CYS A 123 7.88 5.32 11.72
N PHE A 124 7.43 6.10 12.70
CA PHE A 124 6.40 7.11 12.49
C PHE A 124 6.93 8.24 11.60
N LEU A 125 8.12 8.77 11.91
CA LEU A 125 8.76 9.83 11.13
C LEU A 125 9.07 9.39 9.70
N CYS A 126 9.58 8.18 9.52
CA CYS A 126 9.83 7.59 8.20
C CYS A 126 8.52 7.48 7.39
N SER A 127 7.47 6.88 7.97
CA SER A 127 6.19 6.71 7.28
C SER A 127 5.54 8.04 6.92
N TRP A 128 5.63 9.03 7.82
CA TRP A 128 5.14 10.38 7.59
C TRP A 128 5.87 11.06 6.43
N ASN A 129 7.22 11.03 6.42
CA ASN A 129 8.00 11.69 5.38
C ASN A 129 7.83 11.02 4.02
N ARG A 130 7.77 9.68 3.95
CA ARG A 130 7.42 8.97 2.70
C ARG A 130 6.07 9.42 2.19
N ARG A 131 5.04 9.44 3.04
CA ARG A 131 3.70 9.90 2.67
C ARG A 131 3.73 11.35 2.20
N LYS A 132 4.47 12.24 2.86
CA LYS A 132 4.63 13.63 2.42
C LYS A 132 5.19 13.73 1.01
N GLN A 133 6.26 12.99 0.70
CA GLN A 133 6.85 13.00 -0.64
C GLN A 133 5.92 12.43 -1.70
N LEU A 134 5.19 11.34 -1.40
CA LEU A 134 4.16 10.80 -2.30
C LEU A 134 3.11 11.86 -2.65
N PHE A 135 2.61 12.59 -1.65
CA PHE A 135 1.57 13.59 -1.85
C PHE A 135 2.07 14.85 -2.57
N ASN A 136 3.31 15.26 -2.31
CA ASN A 136 3.94 16.38 -3.01
C ASN A 136 4.09 16.08 -4.49
N LEU A 137 4.74 14.95 -4.82
CA LEU A 137 4.97 14.58 -6.21
C LEU A 137 3.65 14.32 -6.96
N ALA A 138 2.66 13.69 -6.31
CA ALA A 138 1.35 13.51 -6.92
C ALA A 138 0.72 14.84 -7.33
N GLN A 139 0.85 15.90 -6.52
CA GLN A 139 0.34 17.23 -6.87
C GLN A 139 1.17 17.90 -7.98
N GLU A 140 2.50 17.77 -7.93
CA GLU A 140 3.40 18.33 -8.95
C GLU A 140 3.14 17.74 -10.34
N LEU A 141 2.86 16.44 -10.41
CA LEU A 141 2.56 15.74 -11.66
C LEU A 141 1.10 15.86 -12.10
N GLY A 142 0.22 16.43 -11.26
CA GLY A 142 -1.22 16.50 -11.53
C GLY A 142 -1.94 15.17 -11.37
N CYS A 143 -1.36 14.21 -10.64
CA CYS A 143 -2.01 12.94 -10.31
C CYS A 143 -3.23 13.18 -9.40
N ASN A 144 -4.35 12.54 -9.73
CA ASN A 144 -5.57 12.57 -8.92
C ASN A 144 -5.76 11.30 -8.08
N LYS A 145 -4.91 10.27 -8.26
CA LYS A 145 -4.91 9.02 -7.49
C LYS A 145 -3.50 8.65 -7.01
N ILE A 146 -3.40 8.14 -5.78
CA ILE A 146 -2.22 7.43 -5.26
C ILE A 146 -2.56 5.96 -5.04
N ALA A 147 -1.88 5.04 -5.73
CA ALA A 147 -2.06 3.61 -5.55
C ALA A 147 -1.02 3.02 -4.59
N LEU A 148 -1.47 2.21 -3.62
CA LEU A 148 -0.62 1.53 -2.64
C LEU A 148 -0.85 0.01 -2.67
N GLY A 149 0.24 -0.75 -2.57
CA GLY A 149 0.27 -2.21 -2.69
C GLY A 149 -0.29 -2.97 -1.49
N HIS A 150 -1.37 -2.48 -0.88
CA HIS A 150 -2.01 -3.17 0.25
C HIS A 150 -2.97 -4.23 -0.25
N HIS A 151 -2.79 -5.45 0.24
CA HIS A 151 -3.57 -6.63 -0.15
C HIS A 151 -4.68 -6.94 0.85
N GLN A 152 -5.50 -7.96 0.58
CA GLN A 152 -6.66 -8.31 1.41
C GLN A 152 -6.27 -8.54 2.87
N ASP A 153 -5.19 -9.27 3.12
CA ASP A 153 -4.70 -9.57 4.46
C ASP A 153 -4.35 -8.30 5.26
N ASP A 154 -3.75 -7.27 4.63
CA ASP A 154 -3.50 -5.98 5.31
C ASP A 154 -4.80 -5.36 5.84
N LEU A 155 -5.87 -5.41 5.04
CA LEU A 155 -7.17 -4.86 5.41
C LEU A 155 -7.82 -5.69 6.52
N LEU A 156 -7.75 -7.02 6.45
CA LEU A 156 -8.29 -7.90 7.50
C LEU A 156 -7.54 -7.69 8.82
N HIS A 157 -6.20 -7.70 8.80
CA HIS A 157 -5.40 -7.46 10.00
C HIS A 157 -5.63 -6.06 10.56
N THR A 158 -5.75 -5.04 9.71
CA THR A 158 -6.06 -3.67 10.18
C THR A 158 -7.45 -3.61 10.82
N CYS A 159 -8.44 -4.34 10.28
CA CYS A 159 -9.76 -4.45 10.90
C CYS A 159 -9.68 -5.07 12.31
N LEU A 160 -8.93 -6.16 12.46
CA LEU A 160 -8.74 -6.81 13.77
C LEU A 160 -7.99 -5.88 14.74
N MET A 161 -6.94 -5.20 14.27
CA MET A 161 -6.22 -4.21 15.08
C MET A 161 -7.14 -3.10 15.58
N ASN A 162 -7.95 -2.51 14.69
CA ASN A 162 -8.88 -1.45 15.06
C ASN A 162 -9.95 -1.95 16.04
N GLN A 163 -10.46 -3.17 15.83
CA GLN A 163 -11.48 -3.76 16.68
C GLN A 163 -10.95 -4.02 18.10
N PHE A 164 -9.80 -4.68 18.23
CA PHE A 164 -9.31 -5.18 19.51
C PHE A 164 -8.42 -4.20 20.28
N TYR A 165 -7.72 -3.28 19.59
CA TYR A 165 -6.87 -2.28 20.27
C TYR A 165 -7.48 -0.88 20.31
N GLN A 166 -8.42 -0.54 19.41
CA GLN A 166 -8.99 0.81 19.31
C GLN A 166 -10.51 0.85 19.58
N GLY A 167 -11.16 -0.30 19.72
CA GLY A 167 -12.61 -0.40 19.96
C GLY A 167 -13.45 0.10 18.78
N ARG A 168 -12.95 -0.01 17.54
CA ARG A 168 -13.63 0.48 16.32
C ARG A 168 -13.71 -0.61 15.26
N PHE A 169 -14.89 -0.78 14.69
CA PHE A 169 -15.07 -1.62 13.50
C PHE A 169 -14.80 -0.79 12.24
N ASP A 170 -13.53 -0.76 11.81
CA ASP A 170 -13.08 -0.05 10.62
C ASP A 170 -11.80 -0.69 10.06
N THR A 171 -11.46 -0.41 8.80
CA THR A 171 -10.24 -0.92 8.15
C THR A 171 -9.55 0.18 7.34
N MET A 172 -8.51 -0.18 6.59
CA MET A 172 -7.99 0.66 5.51
C MET A 172 -8.94 0.57 4.31
N PRO A 173 -9.68 1.63 3.97
CA PRO A 173 -10.64 1.56 2.86
C PRO A 173 -9.92 1.31 1.53
N ALA A 174 -10.56 0.59 0.61
CA ALA A 174 -10.05 0.37 -0.73
C ALA A 174 -9.93 1.69 -1.52
N LEU A 175 -10.91 2.59 -1.35
CA LEU A 175 -10.89 3.98 -1.84
C LEU A 175 -10.99 4.94 -0.65
N LEU A 176 -10.04 5.86 -0.54
CA LEU A 176 -10.08 6.97 0.40
C LEU A 176 -9.99 8.28 -0.37
N LYS A 177 -11.07 9.06 -0.42
CA LYS A 177 -11.04 10.41 -0.97
C LYS A 177 -10.51 11.39 0.06
N MET A 178 -9.56 12.23 -0.31
CA MET A 178 -9.02 13.23 0.59
C MET A 178 -9.98 14.43 0.69
N ARG A 179 -10.27 14.88 1.91
CA ARG A 179 -11.16 16.05 2.14
C ARG A 179 -10.59 17.37 1.68
N LYS A 180 -9.27 17.54 1.80
CA LYS A 180 -8.58 18.84 1.65
C LYS A 180 -7.89 19.02 0.31
N MET A 181 -7.94 18.02 -0.57
CA MET A 181 -7.24 18.03 -1.85
C MET A 181 -7.95 17.11 -2.84
N PRO A 182 -7.92 17.41 -4.16
CA PRO A 182 -8.55 16.60 -5.19
C PRO A 182 -7.72 15.34 -5.50
N LEU A 183 -7.43 14.55 -4.47
CA LEU A 183 -6.59 13.36 -4.51
C LEU A 183 -7.31 12.22 -3.80
N SER A 184 -7.21 11.00 -4.31
CA SER A 184 -7.69 9.81 -3.60
C SER A 184 -6.58 8.78 -3.45
N ILE A 185 -6.56 8.06 -2.32
CA ILE A 185 -5.74 6.86 -2.16
C ILE A 185 -6.56 5.65 -2.60
N ILE A 186 -5.99 4.81 -3.45
CA ILE A 186 -6.58 3.56 -3.91
C ILE A 186 -5.72 2.36 -3.52
N ARG A 187 -6.36 1.22 -3.26
CA ARG A 187 -5.71 -0.06 -2.92
C ARG A 187 -6.20 -1.16 -3.85
N PRO A 188 -5.68 -1.24 -5.08
CA PRO A 188 -6.21 -2.16 -6.10
C PRO A 188 -6.09 -3.64 -5.75
N LEU A 189 -5.14 -4.00 -4.89
CA LEU A 189 -4.92 -5.37 -4.43
C LEU A 189 -5.82 -5.76 -3.24
N CYS A 190 -6.78 -4.93 -2.82
CA CYS A 190 -7.58 -5.17 -1.61
C CYS A 190 -8.38 -6.48 -1.63
N MET A 191 -8.58 -7.11 -2.79
CA MET A 191 -9.26 -8.40 -2.95
C MET A 191 -8.29 -9.56 -3.27
N VAL A 192 -6.99 -9.30 -3.30
CA VAL A 192 -5.94 -10.29 -3.59
C VAL A 192 -5.34 -10.76 -2.27
N GLU A 193 -5.18 -12.07 -2.12
CA GLU A 193 -4.56 -12.66 -0.93
C GLU A 193 -3.04 -12.54 -0.98
N GLU A 194 -2.39 -12.35 0.16
CA GLU A 194 -0.92 -12.27 0.23
C GLU A 194 -0.23 -13.52 -0.32
N ASN A 195 -0.81 -14.70 -0.09
CA ASN A 195 -0.25 -15.96 -0.57
C ASN A 195 -0.14 -16.02 -2.10
N ASP A 196 -1.15 -15.50 -2.81
CA ASP A 196 -1.12 -15.43 -4.28
C ASP A 196 0.00 -14.49 -4.75
N ILE A 197 0.13 -13.31 -4.12
CA ILE A 197 1.16 -12.32 -4.47
C ILE A 197 2.55 -12.89 -4.21
N ARG A 198 2.76 -13.52 -3.05
CA ARG A 198 4.04 -14.13 -2.67
C ARG A 198 4.45 -15.21 -3.67
N ARG A 199 3.53 -16.15 -3.98
CA ARG A 199 3.81 -17.22 -4.94
C ARG A 199 4.05 -16.67 -6.35
N TYR A 200 3.31 -15.63 -6.75
CA TYR A 200 3.50 -14.98 -8.05
C TYR A 200 4.86 -14.29 -8.15
N ALA A 201 5.27 -13.58 -7.11
CA ALA A 201 6.57 -12.93 -7.03
C ALA A 201 7.73 -13.94 -7.12
N GLU A 202 7.62 -15.09 -6.43
CA GLU A 202 8.60 -16.17 -6.52
C GLU A 202 8.71 -16.71 -7.96
N LEU A 203 7.57 -16.97 -8.60
CA LEU A 203 7.51 -17.54 -9.95
C LEU A 203 7.95 -16.56 -11.05
N ARG A 204 7.66 -15.27 -10.88
CA ARG A 204 8.12 -14.19 -11.78
C ARG A 204 9.58 -13.80 -11.54
N GLY A 205 10.17 -14.23 -10.43
CA GLY A 205 11.54 -13.90 -10.07
C GLY A 205 11.71 -12.43 -9.66
N TYR A 206 10.76 -11.86 -8.91
CA TYR A 206 10.92 -10.51 -8.37
C TYR A 206 12.15 -10.44 -7.46
N GLU A 207 12.97 -9.41 -7.66
CA GLU A 207 14.13 -9.19 -6.82
C GLU A 207 13.67 -8.82 -5.40
N LYS A 208 14.22 -9.53 -4.40
CA LYS A 208 13.97 -9.20 -3.00
C LYS A 208 14.72 -7.92 -2.65
N GLN A 209 14.20 -7.18 -1.68
CA GLN A 209 14.89 -6.03 -1.12
C GLN A 209 16.29 -6.43 -0.62
N VAL A 210 17.28 -5.59 -0.88
CA VAL A 210 18.69 -5.82 -0.53
C VAL A 210 18.87 -5.78 0.99
N LYS A 211 18.18 -4.86 1.68
CA LYS A 211 18.15 -4.76 3.14
C LYS A 211 16.74 -4.49 3.65
N LEU A 212 16.29 -5.33 4.58
CA LEU A 212 15.05 -5.13 5.34
C LEU A 212 15.19 -3.96 6.32
N CYS A 213 14.07 -3.38 6.72
CA CYS A 213 14.07 -2.22 7.61
C CYS A 213 14.55 -2.61 9.02
N PRO A 214 15.57 -1.94 9.59
CA PRO A 214 16.10 -2.29 10.92
C PRO A 214 15.11 -2.00 12.07
N TYR A 215 14.06 -1.22 11.80
CA TYR A 215 13.03 -0.86 12.77
C TYR A 215 11.74 -1.68 12.61
N GLU A 216 11.77 -2.73 11.80
CA GLU A 216 10.68 -3.69 11.65
C GLU A 216 10.68 -4.64 12.86
N THR A 217 10.12 -4.18 13.98
CA THR A 217 9.94 -4.98 15.20
C THR A 217 8.59 -5.68 15.21
N ALA A 218 8.49 -6.81 15.93
CA ALA A 218 7.22 -7.46 16.24
C ALA A 218 6.17 -6.42 16.66
N SER A 219 5.12 -6.33 15.86
CA SER A 219 4.10 -5.29 15.96
C SER A 219 2.76 -5.91 16.33
N HIS A 220 1.81 -5.10 16.79
CA HIS A 220 0.41 -5.54 16.94
C HIS A 220 -0.17 -6.15 15.65
N ARG A 221 0.41 -5.86 14.48
CA ARG A 221 0.04 -6.49 13.22
C ARG A 221 0.47 -7.97 13.17
N ASP A 222 1.64 -8.31 13.69
CA ASP A 222 2.13 -9.69 13.76
C ASP A 222 1.27 -10.53 14.72
N ASP A 223 0.89 -9.95 15.86
CA ASP A 223 -0.05 -10.58 16.81
C ASP A 223 -1.39 -10.88 16.15
N MET A 224 -1.96 -9.90 15.42
CA MET A 224 -3.24 -10.08 14.72
C MET A 224 -3.14 -11.05 13.55
N ARG A 225 -1.99 -11.16 12.87
CA ARG A 225 -1.77 -12.18 11.84
C ARG A 225 -1.82 -13.58 12.46
N GLN A 226 -1.08 -13.82 13.55
CA GLN A 226 -1.09 -15.12 14.23
C GLN A 226 -2.48 -15.49 14.77
N LEU A 227 -3.18 -14.51 15.37
CA LEU A 227 -4.56 -14.72 15.81
C LEU A 227 -5.48 -15.07 14.64
N PHE A 228 -5.35 -14.37 13.51
CA PHE A 228 -6.19 -14.63 12.34
C PHE A 228 -5.92 -16.01 11.71
N GLU A 229 -4.68 -16.50 11.75
CA GLU A 229 -4.35 -17.87 11.37
C GLU A 229 -5.05 -18.90 12.28
N GLN A 230 -5.05 -18.69 13.60
CA GLN A 230 -5.77 -19.56 14.54
C GLN A 230 -7.29 -19.55 14.28
N ILE A 231 -7.88 -18.38 14.01
CA ILE A 231 -9.30 -18.28 13.66
C ILE A 231 -9.61 -19.05 12.36
N GLN A 232 -8.74 -18.97 11.35
CA GLN A 232 -8.91 -19.71 10.09
C GLN A 232 -8.80 -21.23 10.28
N GLN A 233 -8.00 -21.71 11.24
CA GLN A 233 -7.95 -23.13 11.60
C GLN A 233 -9.25 -23.61 12.25
N MET A 234 -9.88 -22.77 13.08
CA MET A 234 -11.16 -23.07 13.71
C MET A 234 -12.33 -22.97 12.73
N ASN A 235 -12.27 -22.03 11.80
CA ASN A 235 -13.30 -21.80 10.79
C ASN A 235 -12.65 -21.44 9.44
N PRO A 236 -12.62 -22.37 8.46
CA PRO A 236 -12.08 -22.11 7.12
C PRO A 236 -12.76 -20.92 6.40
N GLU A 237 -14.00 -20.60 6.75
CA GLU A 237 -14.77 -19.47 6.20
C GLU A 237 -14.50 -18.15 6.91
N ALA A 238 -13.59 -18.09 7.89
CA ALA A 238 -13.33 -16.89 8.69
C ALA A 238 -12.92 -15.69 7.83
N ARG A 239 -12.07 -15.91 6.82
CA ARG A 239 -11.67 -14.87 5.87
C ARG A 239 -12.86 -14.29 5.11
N HIS A 240 -13.68 -15.15 4.54
CA HIS A 240 -14.87 -14.75 3.80
C HIS A 240 -15.88 -14.04 4.71
N SER A 241 -16.08 -14.55 5.94
CA SER A 241 -16.97 -13.96 6.95
C SER A 241 -16.52 -12.56 7.37
N LEU A 242 -15.24 -12.38 7.69
CA LEU A 242 -14.68 -11.09 8.08
C LEU A 242 -14.70 -10.09 6.93
N TRP A 243 -14.31 -10.51 5.71
CA TRP A 243 -14.39 -9.66 4.53
C TRP A 243 -15.83 -9.19 4.27
N ASN A 244 -16.81 -10.09 4.34
CA ASN A 244 -18.22 -9.74 4.17
C ASN A 244 -18.73 -8.80 5.26
N ALA A 245 -18.27 -8.95 6.50
CA ALA A 245 -18.61 -8.04 7.59
C ALA A 245 -18.11 -6.62 7.28
N ILE A 246 -16.87 -6.47 6.81
CA ILE A 246 -16.28 -5.18 6.39
C ILE A 246 -17.08 -4.57 5.23
N VAL A 247 -17.41 -5.39 4.21
CA VAL A 247 -18.21 -4.96 3.05
C VAL A 247 -19.60 -4.47 3.47
N ARG A 248 -20.33 -5.27 4.28
CA ARG A 248 -21.69 -4.93 4.75
C ARG A 248 -21.71 -3.69 5.64
N ALA A 249 -20.65 -3.45 6.40
CA ALA A 249 -20.50 -2.25 7.21
C ALA A 249 -20.07 -1.01 6.41
N GLY A 250 -19.86 -1.13 5.09
CA GLY A 250 -19.50 -0.01 4.21
C GLY A 250 -18.10 0.55 4.44
N LYS A 251 -17.16 -0.26 4.97
CA LYS A 251 -15.83 0.22 5.41
C LYS A 251 -14.75 0.22 4.33
N LEU A 252 -15.10 -0.11 3.08
CA LEU A 252 -14.14 -0.17 1.97
C LEU A 252 -14.11 1.08 1.09
N VAL A 253 -15.05 2.00 1.27
CA VAL A 253 -15.10 3.24 0.49
C VAL A 253 -15.33 4.38 1.48
N ASP A 254 -14.35 5.26 1.59
CA ASP A 254 -14.44 6.47 2.40
C ASP A 254 -14.44 7.70 1.48
N ILE A 255 -15.58 8.36 1.42
CA ILE A 255 -15.84 9.59 0.64
C ILE A 255 -16.09 10.77 1.59
N SER A 256 -15.89 10.57 2.90
CA SER A 256 -16.32 11.49 3.94
C SER A 256 -15.43 12.70 4.09
#